data_AF-A0A0Q4LBR1-F1
#
_entry.id   AF-A0A0Q4LBR1-F1
#
_cell.length_a   1.000
_cell.length_b   1.000
_cell.length_c   1.000
_cell.angle_alpha   90.00
_cell.angle_beta   90.00
_cell.angle_gamma   90.00
#
_symmetry.space_group_name_H-M   'P 1'
#
loop_
_entity.id
_entity.type
_entity.pdbx_description
1 polymer ?
#
loop_
_entity_poly.entity_id
_entity_poly.type
_entity_poly.pdbx_seq_one_letter_code
_entity_poly.pdbx_strand_id
1 'polypeptide(L)'
;MALSRTNHFKKVKLFTLICWFVTLLWACNVDNDLQKTRDELQAHIDETENLIDITSLEVKPSSLSPKEAFDENNQYNFTSDYIRYFTVDEFLSFIKKDEQIDAEVIKPNNLVKLSVDVMDLNNLLGLEIGDNAIIANAPSFIPSTIHFWDGTRLAVNGNYQTLDTTKIKERNGQDANGFKYNEFLIPVDKPIRALDFDVKFKHKGFTGYRLDSVNKIAKVDGGQIELLSNQNGEVKISYPQVMDKRIGETHGFYKNGEMLKNSGRTSYSVPTIEMIEWLKKTLTTYQKAVDLIDNKELKSKQEVDAYLAKKLLKKPAQSDKKAFAKTFYAGPVDHIMIYVENSKPESATKKVTLKLHKDDRESFNEGYFVAKDSKNNKYGIVDAKGNWIVNPTYDDIRAESEGKFSVYQNRIGRVRKLDALNKKFVDLRD
;
A
#
# COMPACT_ATOMS: atom_id res chain seq x y z
N MET A 1 3.73 -19.77 -9.66
CA MET A 1 4.08 -19.23 -11.00
C MET A 1 2.95 -18.28 -11.42
N ALA A 2 3.03 -17.02 -11.02
CA ALA A 2 2.19 -15.90 -11.46
C ALA A 2 2.84 -14.62 -10.90
N LEU A 3 3.98 -14.23 -11.49
CA LEU A 3 4.68 -12.99 -11.15
C LEU A 3 3.83 -11.82 -11.67
N SER A 4 3.22 -11.05 -10.76
CA SER A 4 2.54 -9.80 -11.08
C SER A 4 3.57 -8.81 -11.64
N ARG A 5 3.52 -8.55 -12.95
CA ARG A 5 4.30 -7.47 -13.54
C ARG A 5 3.69 -6.14 -13.12
N THR A 6 4.20 -5.57 -12.04
CA THR A 6 4.03 -4.14 -11.74
C THR A 6 4.79 -3.36 -12.81
N ASN A 7 4.05 -2.76 -13.75
CA ASN A 7 4.60 -1.83 -14.73
C ASN A 7 5.03 -0.55 -13.99
N HIS A 8 6.29 -0.49 -13.59
CA HIS A 8 6.94 0.75 -13.20
C HIS A 8 7.11 1.66 -14.42
N PHE A 9 6.12 2.50 -14.69
CA PHE A 9 6.32 3.65 -15.57
C PHE A 9 7.25 4.64 -14.87
N LYS A 10 8.49 4.73 -15.36
CA LYS A 10 9.44 5.79 -14.99
C LYS A 10 8.82 7.15 -15.30
N LYS A 11 8.37 7.86 -14.26
CA LYS A 11 8.05 9.29 -14.36
C LYS A 11 9.34 10.03 -14.74
N VAL A 12 9.35 10.67 -15.90
CA VAL A 12 10.37 11.68 -16.24
C VAL A 12 10.15 12.84 -15.28
N LYS A 13 11.04 12.98 -14.29
CA LYS A 13 11.07 14.14 -13.40
C LYS A 13 11.62 15.33 -14.19
N LEU A 14 10.73 16.19 -14.69
CA LEU A 14 11.14 17.51 -15.16
C LEU A 14 11.38 18.41 -13.93
N PHE A 15 12.52 19.09 -13.95
CA PHE A 15 13.25 19.68 -12.84
C PHE A 15 12.46 20.62 -11.90
N THR A 16 12.78 20.53 -10.61
CA THR A 16 12.52 21.54 -9.58
C THR A 16 13.59 22.63 -9.64
N LEU A 17 13.21 23.84 -10.04
CA LEU A 17 13.98 25.06 -9.77
C LEU A 17 13.04 26.28 -9.77
N ILE A 18 12.14 26.37 -8.79
CA ILE A 18 11.36 27.59 -8.53
C ILE A 18 11.37 27.84 -7.03
N CYS A 19 12.54 28.20 -6.52
CA CYS A 19 12.74 28.90 -5.27
C CYS A 19 14.15 29.46 -5.35
N TRP A 20 14.37 30.67 -4.87
CA TRP A 20 15.60 31.47 -4.92
C TRP A 20 15.63 32.51 -6.03
N PHE A 21 14.85 33.58 -5.89
CA PHE A 21 15.26 34.91 -6.37
C PHE A 21 14.60 36.00 -5.50
N VAL A 22 14.91 35.98 -4.20
CA VAL A 22 14.83 37.16 -3.33
C VAL A 22 15.95 37.06 -2.31
N THR A 23 17.19 37.26 -2.74
CA THR A 23 18.31 37.77 -1.94
C THR A 23 19.54 37.77 -2.81
N LEU A 24 20.07 38.94 -3.19
CA LEU A 24 21.51 39.14 -3.40
C LEU A 24 21.81 40.64 -3.46
N LEU A 25 22.35 41.13 -2.35
CA LEU A 25 23.04 42.41 -2.22
C LEU A 25 24.52 42.25 -2.61
N TRP A 26 25.01 43.23 -3.38
CA TRP A 26 26.38 43.76 -3.49
C TRP A 26 27.48 42.95 -4.21
N ALA A 27 27.88 43.43 -5.39
CA ALA A 27 29.20 44.05 -5.63
C ALA A 27 29.21 44.73 -7.03
N CYS A 28 29.70 45.98 -7.09
CA CYS A 28 29.72 46.82 -8.29
C CYS A 28 30.57 46.25 -9.44
N ASN A 29 29.96 46.14 -10.61
CA ASN A 29 30.61 46.37 -11.91
C ASN A 29 29.49 46.80 -12.90
N VAL A 30 29.29 48.12 -13.08
CA VAL A 30 28.01 48.68 -13.56
C VAL A 30 27.59 48.21 -14.96
N ASP A 31 28.53 48.03 -15.90
CA ASP A 31 28.20 47.54 -17.25
C ASP A 31 28.02 46.00 -17.31
N ASN A 32 28.79 45.26 -16.51
CA ASN A 32 28.68 43.79 -16.47
C ASN A 32 27.44 43.34 -15.68
N ASP A 33 26.95 44.17 -14.76
CA ASP A 33 25.76 43.90 -13.94
C ASP A 33 24.46 44.19 -14.71
N LEU A 34 24.42 45.19 -15.60
CA LEU A 34 23.24 45.46 -16.43
C LEU A 34 23.05 44.39 -17.52
N GLN A 35 24.12 44.02 -18.24
CA GLN A 35 24.04 42.94 -19.23
C GLN A 35 23.66 41.62 -18.57
N LYS A 36 24.26 41.30 -17.42
CA LYS A 36 23.89 40.12 -16.63
C LYS A 36 22.42 40.16 -16.19
N THR A 37 21.94 41.32 -15.72
CA THR A 37 20.53 41.50 -15.35
C THR A 37 19.60 41.26 -16.54
N ARG A 38 19.97 41.74 -17.72
CA ARG A 38 19.23 41.52 -18.97
C ARG A 38 19.21 40.04 -19.36
N ASP A 39 20.33 39.35 -19.28
CA ASP A 39 20.43 37.92 -19.60
C ASP A 39 19.65 37.05 -18.60
N GLU A 40 19.66 37.39 -17.31
CA GLU A 40 18.85 36.74 -16.28
C GLU A 40 17.34 36.95 -16.53
N LEU A 41 16.94 38.17 -16.92
CA LEU A 41 15.56 38.45 -17.32
C LEU A 41 15.14 37.65 -18.55
N GLN A 42 16.02 37.55 -19.55
CA GLN A 42 15.75 36.77 -20.75
C GLN A 42 15.59 35.27 -20.43
N ALA A 43 16.49 34.70 -19.62
CA ALA A 43 16.36 33.31 -19.18
C ALA A 43 15.03 33.08 -18.43
N HIS A 44 14.60 34.02 -17.61
CA HIS A 44 13.32 33.94 -16.91
C HIS A 44 12.10 34.04 -17.83
N ILE A 45 12.18 34.87 -18.88
CA ILE A 45 11.18 34.96 -19.96
C ILE A 45 11.07 33.59 -20.65
N ASP A 46 12.21 33.03 -21.08
CA ASP A 46 12.25 31.75 -21.79
C ASP A 46 11.67 30.59 -20.93
N GLU A 47 12.01 30.53 -19.64
CA GLU A 47 11.43 29.56 -18.70
C GLU A 47 9.92 29.74 -18.51
N THR A 48 9.46 30.99 -18.43
CA THR A 48 8.04 31.31 -18.24
C THR A 48 7.23 30.99 -19.49
N GLU A 49 7.76 31.27 -20.69
CA GLU A 49 7.17 30.90 -21.97
C GLU A 49 7.03 29.39 -22.09
N ASN A 50 8.09 28.63 -21.78
CA ASN A 50 8.03 27.17 -21.75
C ASN A 50 6.96 26.64 -20.80
N LEU A 51 6.81 27.24 -19.61
CA LEU A 51 5.79 26.83 -18.63
C LEU A 51 4.37 27.12 -19.12
N ILE A 52 4.16 28.24 -19.81
CA ILE A 52 2.88 28.60 -20.44
C ILE A 52 2.60 27.66 -21.60
N ASP A 53 3.59 27.31 -22.43
CA ASP A 53 3.42 26.41 -23.56
C ASP A 53 3.11 24.97 -23.14
N ILE A 54 3.63 24.49 -22.02
CA ILE A 54 3.24 23.17 -21.48
C ILE A 54 1.73 23.10 -21.19
N THR A 55 1.06 24.23 -20.93
CA THR A 55 -0.39 24.25 -20.69
C THR A 55 -1.21 23.99 -21.95
N SER A 56 -0.62 24.17 -23.14
CA SER A 56 -1.25 23.94 -24.45
C SER A 56 -0.91 22.58 -25.07
N LEU A 57 0.02 21.81 -24.48
CA LEU A 57 0.41 20.48 -24.96
C LEU A 57 -0.73 19.44 -24.82
N GLU A 58 -1.21 18.93 -25.95
CA GLU A 58 -2.03 17.72 -26.00
C GLU A 58 -1.16 16.46 -26.05
N VAL A 59 -0.94 15.83 -24.90
CA VAL A 59 -0.29 14.50 -24.87
C VAL A 59 -1.32 13.43 -25.24
N LYS A 60 -1.19 12.87 -26.46
CA LYS A 60 -1.95 11.69 -26.92
C LYS A 60 -1.08 10.43 -26.85
N PRO A 61 -1.61 9.27 -26.43
CA PRO A 61 -0.86 8.01 -26.50
C PRO A 61 -0.49 7.68 -27.95
N SER A 62 0.64 6.98 -28.14
CA SER A 62 1.15 6.58 -29.46
C SER A 62 0.22 5.62 -30.22
N SER A 63 -0.74 5.00 -29.52
CA SER A 63 -1.84 4.27 -30.12
C SER A 63 -3.10 4.39 -29.24
N LEU A 64 -4.17 4.94 -29.78
CA LEU A 64 -5.50 4.89 -29.18
C LEU A 64 -6.10 3.50 -29.45
N SER A 65 -6.66 2.85 -28.44
CA SER A 65 -7.58 1.72 -28.67
C SER A 65 -9.00 2.17 -28.40
N PRO A 66 -9.94 1.82 -29.31
CA PRO A 66 -9.77 0.84 -30.38
C PRO A 66 -9.20 1.46 -31.67
N LYS A 67 -8.57 0.61 -32.50
CA LYS A 67 -8.14 0.96 -33.87
C LYS A 67 -9.29 0.89 -34.89
N GLU A 68 -10.41 0.29 -34.47
CA GLU A 68 -11.62 0.07 -35.27
C GLU A 68 -12.76 0.94 -34.71
N ALA A 69 -13.82 1.14 -35.50
CA ALA A 69 -15.02 1.82 -35.02
C ALA A 69 -15.63 1.04 -33.84
N PHE A 70 -16.13 1.76 -32.84
CA PHE A 70 -16.78 1.13 -31.70
C PHE A 70 -18.02 0.33 -32.14
N ASP A 71 -18.09 -0.93 -31.70
CA ASP A 71 -19.24 -1.81 -31.88
C ASP A 71 -19.75 -2.22 -30.50
N GLU A 72 -21.01 -1.90 -30.21
CA GLU A 72 -21.67 -2.20 -28.94
C GLU A 72 -21.92 -3.70 -28.73
N ASN A 73 -21.86 -4.52 -29.79
CA ASN A 73 -22.00 -5.97 -29.70
C ASN A 73 -20.65 -6.69 -29.54
N ASN A 74 -19.54 -5.98 -29.74
CA ASN A 74 -18.21 -6.54 -29.58
C ASN A 74 -17.80 -6.55 -28.10
N GLN A 75 -17.92 -7.73 -27.47
CA GLN A 75 -17.60 -7.95 -26.06
C GLN A 75 -16.15 -7.59 -25.68
N TYR A 76 -15.21 -7.53 -26.64
CA TYR A 76 -13.83 -7.10 -26.38
C TYR A 76 -13.70 -5.60 -26.08
N ASN A 77 -14.74 -4.80 -26.33
CA ASN A 77 -14.80 -3.38 -25.94
C ASN A 77 -15.15 -3.19 -24.46
N PHE A 78 -15.64 -4.24 -23.79
CA PHE A 78 -16.04 -4.23 -22.40
C PHE A 78 -15.07 -5.04 -21.55
N THR A 79 -15.15 -4.85 -20.24
CA THR A 79 -14.34 -5.61 -19.29
C THR A 79 -15.10 -5.88 -18.00
N SER A 80 -14.87 -7.06 -17.44
CA SER A 80 -15.27 -7.44 -16.09
C SER A 80 -14.13 -7.28 -15.08
N ASP A 81 -12.96 -6.80 -15.51
CA ASP A 81 -11.79 -6.56 -14.66
C ASP A 81 -12.03 -5.28 -13.85
N TYR A 82 -12.92 -5.37 -12.86
CA TYR A 82 -13.02 -4.37 -11.82
C TYR A 82 -11.68 -4.33 -11.10
N ILE A 83 -10.97 -3.22 -11.22
CA ILE A 83 -9.84 -3.00 -10.33
C ILE A 83 -10.41 -2.84 -8.94
N ARG A 84 -10.15 -3.88 -8.15
CA ARG A 84 -10.67 -4.03 -6.80
C ARG A 84 -9.78 -3.22 -5.89
N TYR A 85 -10.33 -2.13 -5.37
CA TYR A 85 -9.82 -1.61 -4.11
C TYR A 85 -10.18 -2.64 -3.06
N PHE A 86 -9.16 -3.31 -2.53
CA PHE A 86 -9.34 -4.40 -1.60
C PHE A 86 -10.28 -3.99 -0.47
N THR A 87 -11.36 -4.75 -0.34
CA THR A 87 -12.35 -4.54 0.71
C THR A 87 -11.90 -5.18 2.02
N VAL A 88 -12.49 -4.75 3.14
CA VAL A 88 -12.30 -5.42 4.43
C VAL A 88 -12.64 -6.91 4.33
N ASP A 89 -13.65 -7.29 3.54
CA ASP A 89 -14.04 -8.69 3.38
C ASP A 89 -13.01 -9.50 2.59
N GLU A 90 -12.38 -8.91 1.57
CA GLU A 90 -11.28 -9.54 0.83
C GLU A 90 -10.04 -9.71 1.72
N PHE A 91 -9.71 -8.69 2.53
CA PHE A 91 -8.66 -8.79 3.56
C PHE A 91 -8.93 -9.95 4.54
N LEU A 92 -10.16 -10.06 5.06
CA LEU A 92 -10.53 -11.15 5.97
C LEU A 92 -10.52 -12.52 5.29
N SER A 93 -10.85 -12.56 4.00
CA SER A 93 -10.82 -13.79 3.20
C SER A 93 -9.39 -14.27 2.96
N PHE A 94 -8.46 -13.35 2.67
CA PHE A 94 -7.03 -13.63 2.57
C PHE A 94 -6.51 -14.21 3.89
N ILE A 95 -6.74 -13.53 5.02
CA ILE A 95 -6.29 -14.02 6.34
C ILE A 95 -6.80 -15.44 6.61
N LYS A 96 -8.09 -15.71 6.37
CA LYS A 96 -8.68 -17.03 6.67
C LYS A 96 -8.16 -18.16 5.77
N LYS A 97 -7.75 -17.81 4.55
CA LYS A 97 -7.33 -18.78 3.53
C LYS A 97 -5.85 -19.08 3.63
N ASP A 98 -5.06 -18.01 3.75
CA ASP A 98 -3.62 -18.07 3.52
C ASP A 98 -2.84 -18.06 4.86
N GLU A 99 -3.41 -17.54 5.94
CA GLU A 99 -2.76 -17.53 7.26
C GLU A 99 -3.21 -18.71 8.14
N GLN A 100 -2.23 -19.30 8.83
CA GLN A 100 -2.40 -20.49 9.69
C GLN A 100 -1.54 -20.32 10.95
N ILE A 101 -1.92 -21.01 12.02
CA ILE A 101 -1.15 -21.01 13.28
C ILE A 101 -0.33 -22.28 13.42
N ASP A 102 0.87 -22.16 14.00
CA ASP A 102 1.60 -23.24 14.63
C ASP A 102 1.33 -23.18 16.14
N ALA A 103 1.04 -24.31 16.79
CA ALA A 103 0.91 -24.34 18.24
C ALA A 103 1.75 -25.48 18.85
N GLU A 104 2.69 -25.12 19.71
CA GLU A 104 3.54 -26.06 20.43
C GLU A 104 3.11 -26.12 21.90
N VAL A 105 2.88 -27.33 22.42
CA VAL A 105 2.57 -27.54 23.84
C VAL A 105 3.89 -27.52 24.63
N ILE A 106 4.15 -26.43 25.36
CA ILE A 106 5.32 -26.24 26.23
C ILE A 106 4.83 -26.12 27.67
N LYS A 107 4.49 -27.26 28.29
CA LYS A 107 3.79 -27.30 29.58
C LYS A 107 4.50 -26.48 30.67
N PRO A 108 3.78 -25.63 31.43
CA PRO A 108 2.31 -25.51 31.48
C PRO A 108 1.68 -24.52 30.47
N ASN A 109 2.39 -24.17 29.40
CA ASN A 109 1.98 -23.19 28.39
C ASN A 109 1.78 -23.82 27.01
N ASN A 110 1.22 -23.05 26.09
CA ASN A 110 1.30 -23.24 24.65
C ASN A 110 2.03 -22.05 24.03
N LEU A 111 2.96 -22.30 23.11
CA LEU A 111 3.53 -21.28 22.23
C LEU A 111 2.77 -21.33 20.91
N VAL A 112 2.02 -20.28 20.61
CA VAL A 112 1.29 -20.12 19.34
C VAL A 112 2.04 -19.13 18.47
N LYS A 113 2.38 -19.52 17.25
CA LYS A 113 2.97 -18.63 16.24
C LYS A 113 1.99 -18.48 15.11
N LEU A 114 1.79 -17.26 14.66
CA LEU A 114 0.98 -16.99 13.48
C LEU A 114 1.93 -16.65 12.33
N SER A 115 1.88 -17.46 11.29
CA SER A 115 2.49 -17.12 10.01
C SER A 115 1.70 -15.94 9.43
N VAL A 116 2.37 -14.81 9.18
CA VAL A 116 1.75 -13.62 8.57
C VAL A 116 2.72 -12.98 7.59
N ASP A 117 2.27 -12.75 6.36
CA ASP A 117 2.96 -11.81 5.47
C ASP A 117 2.44 -10.38 5.72
N VAL A 118 3.16 -9.64 6.56
CA VAL A 118 2.78 -8.28 6.95
C VAL A 118 2.77 -7.31 5.76
N MET A 119 3.60 -7.56 4.75
CA MET A 119 3.65 -6.71 3.56
C MET A 119 2.38 -6.91 2.72
N ASP A 120 2.00 -8.15 2.47
CA ASP A 120 0.76 -8.47 1.74
C ASP A 120 -0.46 -7.94 2.50
N LEU A 121 -0.53 -8.14 3.82
CA LEU A 121 -1.64 -7.61 4.62
C LEU A 121 -1.73 -6.08 4.56
N ASN A 122 -0.61 -5.36 4.68
CA ASN A 122 -0.62 -3.89 4.60
C ASN A 122 -1.02 -3.38 3.21
N ASN A 123 -0.60 -4.07 2.15
CA ASN A 123 -1.00 -3.76 0.78
C ASN A 123 -2.51 -3.90 0.61
N LEU A 124 -3.11 -4.98 1.14
CA LEU A 124 -4.56 -5.19 1.14
C LEU A 124 -5.33 -4.11 1.90
N LEU A 125 -4.71 -3.48 2.91
CA LEU A 125 -5.31 -2.42 3.71
C LEU A 125 -5.15 -1.01 3.12
N GLY A 126 -4.44 -0.87 2.00
CA GLY A 126 -4.20 0.41 1.33
C GLY A 126 -3.34 1.37 2.15
N LEU A 127 -2.40 0.86 2.95
CA LEU A 127 -1.50 1.69 3.76
C LEU A 127 -0.12 1.79 3.08
N GLU A 128 0.42 3.02 2.93
CA GLU A 128 1.75 3.23 2.36
C GLU A 128 2.81 2.43 3.14
N ILE A 129 3.59 1.62 2.42
CA ILE A 129 4.69 0.83 2.98
C ILE A 129 6.00 1.51 2.59
N GLY A 130 6.44 2.48 3.40
CA GLY A 130 7.87 2.80 3.48
C GLY A 130 8.54 1.82 4.44
N ASP A 131 9.83 1.51 4.24
CA ASP A 131 10.57 0.50 5.02
C ASP A 131 10.45 0.68 6.56
N ASN A 132 10.29 1.93 7.02
CA ASN A 132 10.16 2.25 8.45
C ASN A 132 8.72 2.18 9.01
N ALA A 133 7.69 2.01 8.16
CA ALA A 133 6.27 2.10 8.54
C ALA A 133 5.54 0.73 8.54
N ILE A 134 6.20 -0.34 8.08
CA ILE A 134 5.59 -1.66 7.87
C ILE A 134 4.94 -2.20 9.16
N ILE A 135 5.67 -2.18 10.27
CA ILE A 135 5.18 -2.70 11.56
C ILE A 135 4.16 -1.73 12.20
N ALA A 136 4.33 -0.43 12.03
CA ALA A 136 3.45 0.58 12.63
C ALA A 136 2.01 0.50 12.09
N ASN A 137 1.86 0.01 10.85
CA ASN A 137 0.58 -0.12 10.17
C ASN A 137 0.03 -1.56 10.18
N ALA A 138 0.82 -2.51 10.67
CA ALA A 138 0.49 -3.93 10.63
C ALA A 138 -0.75 -4.27 11.49
N PRO A 139 -1.60 -5.21 11.03
CA PRO A 139 -2.80 -5.62 11.76
C PRO A 139 -2.46 -6.36 13.06
N SER A 140 -2.97 -5.87 14.18
CA SER A 140 -2.75 -6.47 15.50
C SER A 140 -3.72 -7.63 15.75
N PHE A 141 -3.17 -8.84 15.88
CA PHE A 141 -3.92 -10.04 16.23
C PHE A 141 -4.00 -10.20 17.76
N ILE A 142 -5.21 -10.21 18.32
CA ILE A 142 -5.44 -10.34 19.76
C ILE A 142 -6.17 -11.67 20.02
N PRO A 143 -5.50 -12.67 20.64
CA PRO A 143 -6.16 -13.92 21.05
C PRO A 143 -7.38 -13.65 21.93
N SER A 144 -8.51 -14.23 21.55
CA SER A 144 -9.80 -14.02 22.23
C SER A 144 -10.40 -15.32 22.77
N THR A 145 -10.47 -16.38 21.97
CA THR A 145 -11.02 -17.69 22.37
C THR A 145 -10.17 -18.83 21.84
N ILE A 146 -9.72 -19.71 22.74
CA ILE A 146 -9.00 -20.93 22.43
C ILE A 146 -10.01 -22.05 22.18
N HIS A 147 -9.80 -22.83 21.12
CA HIS A 147 -10.51 -24.07 20.84
C HIS A 147 -9.54 -25.24 21.01
N PHE A 148 -9.81 -26.13 21.96
CA PHE A 148 -8.96 -27.28 22.24
C PHE A 148 -9.34 -28.51 21.42
N TRP A 149 -8.42 -29.47 21.33
CA TRP A 149 -8.67 -30.74 20.68
C TRP A 149 -9.66 -31.65 21.42
N ASP A 150 -9.84 -31.47 22.74
CA ASP A 150 -10.86 -32.18 23.53
C ASP A 150 -12.29 -31.65 23.31
N GLY A 151 -12.47 -30.65 22.43
CA GLY A 151 -13.74 -30.01 22.12
C GLY A 151 -14.13 -28.87 23.08
N THR A 152 -13.37 -28.65 24.16
CA THR A 152 -13.61 -27.54 25.08
C THR A 152 -13.11 -26.21 24.51
N ARG A 153 -13.62 -25.09 25.04
CA ARG A 153 -13.21 -23.74 24.67
C ARG A 153 -12.85 -22.93 25.92
N LEU A 154 -11.96 -21.97 25.76
CA LEU A 154 -11.57 -21.05 26.84
C LEU A 154 -11.42 -19.63 26.30
N ALA A 155 -12.07 -18.67 26.96
CA ALA A 155 -11.81 -17.25 26.70
C ALA A 155 -10.43 -16.86 27.23
N VAL A 156 -9.61 -16.22 26.41
CA VAL A 156 -8.24 -15.84 26.77
C VAL A 156 -8.22 -14.69 27.79
N ASN A 157 -9.12 -13.72 27.65
CA ASN A 157 -9.25 -12.55 28.54
C ASN A 157 -7.92 -11.82 28.82
N GLY A 158 -7.05 -11.71 27.81
CA GLY A 158 -5.74 -11.06 27.95
C GLY A 158 -4.68 -11.88 28.70
N ASN A 159 -4.98 -13.12 29.09
CA ASN A 159 -4.03 -14.00 29.77
C ASN A 159 -3.07 -14.67 28.77
N TYR A 160 -2.14 -13.89 28.24
CA TYR A 160 -1.06 -14.35 27.37
C TYR A 160 0.10 -13.34 27.39
N GLN A 161 1.28 -13.76 26.94
CA GLN A 161 2.44 -12.90 26.74
C GLN A 161 2.80 -12.87 25.26
N THR A 162 3.14 -11.68 24.75
CA THR A 162 3.73 -11.54 23.41
C THR A 162 5.24 -11.59 23.49
N LEU A 163 5.90 -12.32 22.61
CA LEU A 163 7.37 -12.36 22.56
C LEU A 163 7.89 -11.15 21.75
N ASP A 164 8.04 -10.03 22.47
CA ASP A 164 8.42 -8.68 22.02
C ASP A 164 9.41 -8.60 20.83
N THR A 165 8.99 -7.95 19.74
CA THR A 165 9.77 -7.67 18.52
C THR A 165 10.70 -6.46 18.63
N THR A 166 10.63 -5.66 19.70
CA THR A 166 11.42 -4.41 19.85
C THR A 166 12.77 -4.58 20.54
N LYS A 167 13.09 -5.79 21.03
CA LYS A 167 14.34 -6.09 21.77
C LYS A 167 15.46 -6.74 20.97
N ILE A 168 15.27 -7.00 19.67
CA ILE A 168 16.33 -7.55 18.82
C ILE A 168 17.21 -6.39 18.33
N LYS A 169 18.15 -5.95 19.17
CA LYS A 169 19.36 -5.32 18.66
C LYS A 169 20.13 -6.38 17.89
N GLU A 170 20.26 -6.17 16.58
CA GLU A 170 21.27 -6.71 15.68
C GLU A 170 21.90 -8.05 16.10
N ARG A 171 21.32 -9.16 15.65
CA ARG A 171 22.09 -10.39 15.47
C ARG A 171 22.45 -10.53 13.99
N ASN A 172 23.71 -10.21 13.71
CA ASN A 172 24.50 -10.58 12.54
C ASN A 172 23.77 -11.41 11.48
N GLY A 173 23.14 -10.71 10.53
CA GLY A 173 23.23 -11.01 9.10
C GLY A 173 22.66 -12.32 8.53
N GLN A 174 22.06 -13.22 9.32
CA GLN A 174 21.49 -14.46 8.76
C GLN A 174 20.06 -14.80 9.19
N ASP A 175 19.46 -14.09 10.15
CA ASP A 175 18.06 -14.34 10.60
C ASP A 175 17.17 -13.08 10.56
N ALA A 176 17.56 -12.03 9.83
CA ALA A 176 16.99 -10.69 9.97
C ALA A 176 15.52 -10.51 9.50
N ASN A 177 14.87 -11.56 8.98
CA ASN A 177 13.45 -11.51 8.57
C ASN A 177 12.51 -12.35 9.46
N GLY A 178 13.00 -12.93 10.56
CA GLY A 178 12.17 -13.63 11.54
C GLY A 178 11.53 -12.66 12.53
N PHE A 179 10.59 -11.83 12.07
CA PHE A 179 9.80 -11.00 12.97
C PHE A 179 9.01 -11.92 13.91
N LYS A 180 9.28 -11.90 15.23
CA LYS A 180 8.43 -12.54 16.28
C LYS A 180 7.04 -11.88 16.43
N TYR A 181 6.62 -11.18 15.39
CA TYR A 181 5.34 -10.53 15.28
C TYR A 181 4.28 -11.64 15.26
N ASN A 182 3.34 -11.60 16.20
CA ASN A 182 2.31 -12.63 16.40
C ASN A 182 2.77 -13.98 16.98
N GLU A 183 3.80 -13.98 17.84
CA GLU A 183 4.04 -15.10 18.77
C GLU A 183 3.37 -14.85 20.13
N PHE A 184 2.57 -15.81 20.59
CA PHE A 184 1.79 -15.75 21.81
C PHE A 184 2.13 -16.94 22.73
N LEU A 185 2.63 -16.64 23.92
CA LEU A 185 2.78 -17.63 24.99
C LEU A 185 1.53 -17.59 25.87
N ILE A 186 0.73 -18.66 25.84
CA ILE A 186 -0.56 -18.76 26.52
C ILE A 186 -0.44 -19.79 27.65
N PRO A 187 -0.76 -19.47 28.91
CA PRO A 187 -0.59 -20.35 30.07
C PRO A 187 -1.71 -21.39 30.19
N VAL A 188 -1.78 -22.26 29.19
CA VAL A 188 -2.65 -23.44 29.13
C VAL A 188 -1.83 -24.65 28.73
N ASP A 189 -2.16 -25.82 29.25
CA ASP A 189 -1.40 -27.05 29.03
C ASP A 189 -2.13 -28.08 28.13
N LYS A 190 -3.35 -27.74 27.71
CA LYS A 190 -4.13 -28.49 26.73
C LYS A 190 -3.66 -28.17 25.30
N PRO A 191 -3.61 -29.17 24.39
CA PRO A 191 -3.35 -28.95 22.98
C PRO A 191 -4.40 -28.05 22.30
N ILE A 192 -3.94 -26.99 21.64
CA ILE A 192 -4.77 -26.03 20.91
C ILE A 192 -5.06 -26.54 19.49
N ARG A 193 -6.31 -26.41 19.03
CA ARG A 193 -6.76 -26.77 17.68
C ARG A 193 -6.98 -25.57 16.78
N ALA A 194 -7.51 -24.49 17.35
CA ALA A 194 -7.78 -23.24 16.66
C ALA A 194 -7.84 -22.10 17.69
N LEU A 195 -7.68 -20.87 17.19
CA LEU A 195 -7.71 -19.66 18.00
C LEU A 195 -8.54 -18.60 17.29
N ASP A 196 -9.48 -18.00 18.02
CA ASP A 196 -10.21 -16.82 17.56
C ASP A 196 -9.39 -15.58 17.92
N PHE A 197 -9.18 -14.71 16.94
CA PHE A 197 -8.51 -13.44 17.10
C PHE A 197 -9.48 -12.28 16.89
N ASP A 198 -9.38 -11.27 17.75
CA ASP A 198 -9.84 -9.91 17.46
C ASP A 198 -8.71 -9.21 16.70
N VAL A 199 -8.87 -9.08 15.38
CA VAL A 199 -7.88 -8.46 14.50
C VAL A 199 -8.16 -6.97 14.41
N LYS A 200 -7.28 -6.14 14.98
CA LYS A 200 -7.36 -4.68 14.91
C LYS A 200 -6.48 -4.16 13.79
N PHE A 201 -7.02 -3.33 12.91
CA PHE A 201 -6.26 -2.80 11.79
C PHE A 201 -6.76 -1.41 11.40
N LYS A 202 -5.92 -0.68 10.67
CA LYS A 202 -6.32 0.52 9.94
C LYS A 202 -6.48 0.16 8.48
N HIS A 203 -7.39 0.82 7.78
CA HIS A 203 -7.45 0.73 6.33
C HIS A 203 -7.79 2.08 5.73
N LYS A 204 -7.40 2.29 4.48
CA LYS A 204 -7.92 3.39 3.68
C LYS A 204 -8.88 2.82 2.64
N GLY A 205 -10.15 3.13 2.82
CA GLY A 205 -11.16 2.84 1.80
C GLY A 205 -11.02 3.75 0.58
N PHE A 206 -11.73 3.38 -0.48
CA PHE A 206 -11.92 4.24 -1.65
C PHE A 206 -13.38 4.60 -1.77
N THR A 207 -13.66 5.87 -2.03
CA THR A 207 -15.02 6.34 -2.32
C THR A 207 -15.16 6.56 -3.82
N GLY A 208 -16.17 5.96 -4.44
CA GLY A 208 -16.52 6.15 -5.84
C GLY A 208 -17.39 7.38 -6.05
N TYR A 209 -17.01 8.23 -6.99
CA TYR A 209 -17.75 9.42 -7.39
C TYR A 209 -18.17 9.28 -8.86
N ARG A 210 -19.48 9.39 -9.10
CA ARG A 210 -20.05 9.38 -10.45
C ARG A 210 -19.96 10.77 -11.05
N LEU A 211 -19.38 10.90 -12.24
CA LEU A 211 -19.44 12.12 -13.05
C LEU A 211 -20.03 11.82 -14.42
N ASP A 212 -20.86 12.73 -14.93
CA ASP A 212 -21.50 12.64 -16.24
C ASP A 212 -21.71 14.03 -16.86
N SER A 213 -22.40 14.09 -18.00
CA SER A 213 -22.64 15.34 -18.73
C SER A 213 -23.44 16.38 -17.93
N VAL A 214 -24.23 15.94 -16.96
CA VAL A 214 -25.06 16.78 -16.07
C VAL A 214 -24.28 17.08 -14.78
N ASN A 215 -23.76 16.05 -14.13
CA ASN A 215 -23.04 16.12 -12.86
C ASN A 215 -21.54 16.10 -13.10
N LYS A 216 -20.97 17.25 -13.47
CA LYS A 216 -19.55 17.36 -13.84
C LYS A 216 -18.59 17.52 -12.66
N ILE A 217 -19.07 17.78 -11.46
CA ILE A 217 -18.22 18.11 -10.30
C ILE A 217 -18.51 17.17 -9.14
N ALA A 218 -17.44 16.57 -8.60
CA ALA A 218 -17.46 15.81 -7.36
C ALA A 218 -16.67 16.57 -6.28
N LYS A 219 -17.33 16.84 -5.15
CA LYS A 219 -16.66 17.39 -3.96
C LYS A 219 -16.04 16.25 -3.16
N VAL A 220 -14.77 16.41 -2.81
CA VAL A 220 -13.95 15.37 -2.18
C VAL A 220 -13.10 15.99 -1.08
N ASP A 221 -12.67 15.22 -0.09
CA ASP A 221 -11.69 15.75 0.87
C ASP A 221 -10.39 16.07 0.13
N GLY A 222 -9.86 17.29 0.28
CA GLY A 222 -8.75 17.81 -0.50
C GLY A 222 -9.13 18.61 -1.76
N GLY A 223 -10.42 18.79 -2.07
CA GLY A 223 -10.89 19.76 -3.07
C GLY A 223 -12.08 19.29 -3.91
N GLN A 224 -11.99 19.45 -5.23
CA GLN A 224 -13.02 19.00 -6.16
C GLN A 224 -12.41 18.38 -7.40
N ILE A 225 -13.09 17.37 -7.94
CA ILE A 225 -12.76 16.73 -9.21
C ILE A 225 -13.79 17.18 -10.24
N GLU A 226 -13.32 17.62 -11.39
CA GLU A 226 -14.15 18.19 -12.45
C GLU A 226 -13.95 17.41 -13.74
N LEU A 227 -15.06 16.96 -14.34
CA LEU A 227 -15.12 16.40 -15.69
C LEU A 227 -15.09 17.54 -16.71
N LEU A 228 -13.98 17.67 -17.41
CA LEU A 228 -13.75 18.73 -18.39
C LEU A 228 -14.25 18.35 -19.78
N SER A 229 -14.00 17.12 -20.21
CA SER A 229 -14.47 16.61 -21.50
C SER A 229 -14.72 15.11 -21.45
N ASN A 230 -15.67 14.67 -22.28
CA ASN A 230 -15.97 13.27 -22.57
C ASN A 230 -16.35 13.21 -24.06
N GLN A 231 -15.39 12.87 -24.92
CA GLN A 231 -15.58 12.87 -26.37
C GLN A 231 -14.79 11.71 -26.98
N ASN A 232 -15.41 10.95 -27.88
CA ASN A 232 -14.76 9.86 -28.62
C ASN A 232 -14.00 8.85 -27.75
N GLY A 233 -14.54 8.54 -26.56
CA GLY A 233 -13.89 7.65 -25.59
C GLY A 233 -12.70 8.27 -24.85
N GLU A 234 -12.34 9.53 -25.12
CA GLU A 234 -11.40 10.31 -24.30
C GLU A 234 -12.17 11.05 -23.21
N VAL A 235 -11.82 10.77 -21.95
CA VAL A 235 -12.33 11.47 -20.79
C VAL A 235 -11.21 12.26 -20.13
N LYS A 236 -11.41 13.57 -19.99
CA LYS A 236 -10.48 14.48 -19.30
C LYS A 236 -11.08 14.97 -17.99
N ILE A 237 -10.34 14.76 -16.91
CA ILE A 237 -10.68 15.28 -15.59
C ILE A 237 -9.61 16.25 -15.09
N SER A 238 -9.98 17.06 -14.12
CA SER A 238 -9.02 17.89 -13.38
C SER A 238 -9.29 17.89 -11.89
N TYR A 239 -8.23 18.08 -11.11
CA TYR A 239 -8.27 18.01 -9.65
C TYR A 239 -7.04 18.71 -9.05
N PRO A 240 -7.05 19.11 -7.76
CA PRO A 240 -5.86 19.67 -7.09
C PRO A 240 -4.69 18.67 -7.06
N GLN A 241 -3.46 19.11 -7.37
CA GLN A 241 -2.28 18.24 -7.45
C GLN A 241 -2.00 17.47 -6.16
N VAL A 242 -2.34 18.04 -5.00
CA VAL A 242 -2.23 17.37 -3.69
C VAL A 242 -2.99 16.03 -3.64
N MET A 243 -3.95 15.82 -4.53
CA MET A 243 -4.71 14.59 -4.67
C MET A 243 -4.06 13.54 -5.57
N ASP A 244 -2.94 13.81 -6.26
CA ASP A 244 -2.33 12.88 -7.23
C ASP A 244 -2.13 11.46 -6.70
N LYS A 245 -1.78 11.32 -5.41
CA LYS A 245 -1.60 10.02 -4.76
C LYS A 245 -2.91 9.30 -4.41
N ARG A 246 -4.01 10.05 -4.29
CA ARG A 246 -5.31 9.57 -3.83
C ARG A 246 -6.29 9.33 -4.98
N ILE A 247 -6.07 9.91 -6.15
CA ILE A 247 -6.86 9.61 -7.33
C ILE A 247 -6.48 8.21 -7.81
N GLY A 248 -7.35 7.24 -7.52
CA GLY A 248 -7.25 5.90 -8.06
C GLY A 248 -7.60 5.86 -9.54
N GLU A 249 -8.06 4.71 -9.97
CA GLU A 249 -8.60 4.47 -11.28
C GLU A 249 -9.90 5.23 -11.56
N THR A 250 -10.09 5.49 -12.86
CA THR A 250 -11.33 5.98 -13.43
C THR A 250 -11.87 4.90 -14.34
N HIS A 251 -13.13 4.52 -14.13
CA HIS A 251 -13.84 3.54 -14.94
C HIS A 251 -14.91 4.26 -15.76
N GLY A 252 -14.98 3.95 -17.05
CA GLY A 252 -15.96 4.48 -17.98
C GLY A 252 -17.03 3.44 -18.24
N PHE A 253 -18.29 3.85 -18.20
CA PHE A 253 -19.43 2.97 -18.41
C PHE A 253 -20.17 3.37 -19.68
N TYR A 254 -20.66 2.38 -20.40
CA TYR A 254 -21.53 2.58 -21.54
C TYR A 254 -23.00 2.74 -21.10
N LYS A 255 -23.85 3.21 -22.01
CA LYS A 255 -25.28 3.51 -21.75
C LYS A 255 -26.08 2.32 -21.20
N ASN A 256 -25.63 1.09 -21.48
CA ASN A 256 -26.25 -0.15 -21.00
C ASN A 256 -25.74 -0.58 -19.60
N GLY A 257 -24.83 0.18 -18.99
CA GLY A 257 -24.24 -0.10 -17.68
C GLY A 257 -23.00 -1.01 -17.72
N GLU A 258 -22.55 -1.46 -18.89
CA GLU A 258 -21.32 -2.25 -19.00
C GLU A 258 -20.08 -1.35 -18.92
N MET A 259 -19.03 -1.86 -18.28
CA MET A 259 -17.77 -1.13 -18.12
C MET A 259 -16.92 -1.26 -19.38
N LEU A 260 -16.46 -0.12 -19.91
CA LEU A 260 -15.62 -0.05 -21.10
C LEU A 260 -14.17 -0.39 -20.75
N LYS A 261 -13.50 -1.08 -21.66
CA LYS A 261 -12.08 -1.39 -21.56
C LYS A 261 -11.24 -0.11 -21.61
N ASN A 262 -10.34 0.05 -20.65
CA ASN A 262 -9.37 1.14 -20.60
C ASN A 262 -8.16 0.85 -21.50
N SER A 263 -7.77 1.79 -22.35
CA SER A 263 -6.66 1.67 -23.31
C SER A 263 -5.42 2.51 -22.96
N GLY A 264 -5.49 3.28 -21.87
CA GLY A 264 -4.37 4.05 -21.35
C GLY A 264 -4.81 5.26 -20.52
N ARG A 265 -3.87 5.77 -19.72
CA ARG A 265 -4.05 7.00 -18.94
C ARG A 265 -2.79 7.86 -19.04
N THR A 266 -2.98 9.16 -19.25
CA THR A 266 -1.93 10.17 -19.12
C THR A 266 -2.32 11.18 -18.05
N SER A 267 -1.32 11.70 -17.31
CA SER A 267 -1.54 12.71 -16.28
C SER A 267 -0.40 13.72 -16.28
N TYR A 268 -0.74 14.99 -16.11
CA TYR A 268 0.22 16.08 -16.01
C TYR A 268 -0.32 17.17 -15.07
N SER A 269 0.56 17.98 -14.51
CA SER A 269 0.17 19.06 -13.60
C SER A 269 0.68 20.38 -14.15
N VAL A 270 -0.19 21.39 -14.17
CA VAL A 270 0.16 22.75 -14.61
C VAL A 270 -0.22 23.76 -13.52
N PRO A 271 0.36 24.97 -13.55
CA PRO A 271 -0.11 26.06 -12.70
C PRO A 271 -1.62 26.31 -12.86
N THR A 272 -2.26 26.90 -11.85
CA THR A 272 -3.69 27.25 -11.89
C THR A 272 -3.98 28.28 -12.98
N ILE A 273 -5.25 28.43 -13.39
CA ILE A 273 -5.66 29.46 -14.37
C ILE A 273 -5.22 30.86 -13.90
N GLU A 274 -5.43 31.18 -12.63
CA GLU A 274 -4.98 32.46 -12.04
C GLU A 274 -3.47 32.65 -12.11
N MET A 275 -2.69 31.59 -11.83
CA MET A 275 -1.24 31.64 -11.96
C MET A 275 -0.80 31.76 -13.42
N ILE A 276 -1.47 31.09 -14.36
CA ILE A 276 -1.20 31.22 -15.81
C ILE A 276 -1.49 32.65 -16.27
N GLU A 277 -2.61 33.24 -15.86
CA GLU A 277 -2.93 34.64 -16.17
C GLU A 277 -1.93 35.61 -15.56
N TRP A 278 -1.51 35.36 -14.31
CA TRP A 278 -0.44 36.13 -13.68
C TRP A 278 0.87 35.98 -14.45
N LEU A 279 1.30 34.76 -14.78
CA LEU A 279 2.52 34.49 -15.56
C LEU A 279 2.48 35.23 -16.91
N LYS A 280 1.36 35.17 -17.65
CA LYS A 280 1.19 35.90 -18.92
C LYS A 280 1.35 37.41 -18.75
N LYS A 281 0.72 38.02 -17.74
CA LYS A 281 0.82 39.47 -17.47
C LYS A 281 2.23 39.89 -17.02
N THR A 282 2.87 39.04 -16.23
CA THR A 282 4.20 39.29 -15.67
C THR A 282 5.27 39.13 -16.75
N LEU A 283 5.11 38.14 -17.63
CA LEU A 283 5.94 37.92 -18.81
C LEU A 283 6.03 39.17 -19.69
N THR A 284 4.90 39.81 -20.00
CA THR A 284 4.88 41.07 -20.77
C THR A 284 5.65 42.18 -20.07
N THR A 285 5.68 42.19 -18.73
CA THR A 285 6.43 43.19 -17.95
C THR A 285 7.93 42.94 -18.02
N TYR A 286 8.37 41.68 -17.99
CA TYR A 286 9.77 41.30 -18.15
C TYR A 286 10.27 41.56 -19.58
N GLN A 287 9.50 41.17 -20.60
CA GLN A 287 9.81 41.46 -22.01
C GLN A 287 10.01 42.97 -22.22
N LYS A 288 9.10 43.79 -21.68
CA LYS A 288 9.23 45.25 -21.74
C LYS A 288 10.44 45.79 -20.97
N ALA A 289 10.83 45.18 -19.86
CA ALA A 289 12.05 45.58 -19.15
C ALA A 289 13.30 45.30 -19.98
N VAL A 290 13.37 44.15 -20.66
CA VAL A 290 14.45 43.83 -21.61
C VAL A 290 14.48 44.83 -22.76
N ASP A 291 13.33 45.15 -23.37
CA ASP A 291 13.25 46.16 -24.44
C ASP A 291 13.78 47.53 -24.00
N LEU A 292 13.45 47.94 -22.77
CA LEU A 292 13.92 49.22 -22.21
C LEU A 292 15.42 49.22 -21.91
N ILE A 293 16.00 48.07 -21.53
CA ILE A 293 17.46 47.93 -21.39
C ILE A 293 18.11 48.02 -22.78
N ASP A 294 17.60 47.29 -23.76
CA ASP A 294 18.14 47.25 -25.13
C ASP A 294 18.06 48.62 -25.82
N ASN A 295 17.00 49.38 -25.56
CA ASN A 295 16.83 50.77 -26.04
C ASN A 295 17.57 51.81 -25.20
N LYS A 296 18.35 51.40 -24.19
CA LYS A 296 19.13 52.27 -23.29
C LYS A 296 18.28 53.25 -22.46
N GLU A 297 17.00 52.92 -22.25
CA GLU A 297 16.08 53.68 -21.41
C GLU A 297 16.24 53.32 -19.92
N LEU A 298 16.54 52.06 -19.60
CA LEU A 298 16.98 51.62 -18.27
C LEU A 298 18.49 51.40 -18.29
N LYS A 299 19.23 52.16 -17.47
CA LYS A 299 20.69 52.29 -17.56
C LYS A 299 21.46 51.63 -16.44
N SER A 300 20.76 51.10 -15.44
CA SER A 300 21.37 50.40 -14.31
C SER A 300 20.44 49.34 -13.76
N LYS A 301 21.01 48.34 -13.09
CA LYS A 301 20.24 47.34 -12.36
C LYS A 301 19.24 47.94 -11.38
N GLN A 302 19.60 49.05 -10.72
CA GLN A 302 18.74 49.74 -9.77
C GLN A 302 17.49 50.33 -10.45
N GLU A 303 17.64 50.85 -11.67
CA GLU A 303 16.49 51.33 -12.46
C GLU A 303 15.60 50.17 -12.92
N VAL A 304 16.20 49.04 -13.29
CA VAL A 304 15.47 47.80 -13.62
C VAL A 304 14.69 47.29 -12.40
N ASP A 305 15.33 47.20 -11.24
CA ASP A 305 14.70 46.79 -9.99
C ASP A 305 13.54 47.71 -9.61
N ALA A 306 13.72 49.03 -9.74
CA ALA A 306 12.67 50.02 -9.47
C ALA A 306 11.51 49.92 -10.46
N TYR A 307 11.80 49.69 -11.75
CA TYR A 307 10.79 49.48 -12.78
C TYR A 307 9.94 48.24 -12.46
N LEU A 308 10.60 47.11 -12.19
CA LEU A 308 9.95 45.84 -11.89
C LEU A 308 9.15 45.92 -10.58
N ALA A 309 9.71 46.49 -9.52
CA ALA A 309 9.00 46.66 -8.24
C ALA A 309 7.70 47.48 -8.38
N LYS A 310 7.66 48.43 -9.33
CA LYS A 310 6.48 49.27 -9.59
C LYS A 310 5.45 48.59 -10.52
N LYS A 311 5.90 47.72 -11.43
CA LYS A 311 5.07 47.18 -12.53
C LYS A 311 4.62 45.74 -12.33
N LEU A 312 5.39 44.93 -11.60
CA LEU A 312 5.06 43.54 -11.36
C LEU A 312 3.80 43.43 -10.49
N LEU A 313 2.88 42.57 -10.93
CA LEU A 313 1.71 42.22 -10.15
C LEU A 313 2.11 41.36 -8.96
N LYS A 314 1.42 41.56 -7.83
CA LYS A 314 1.60 40.68 -6.67
C LYS A 314 1.33 39.23 -7.10
N LYS A 315 2.32 38.36 -6.88
CA LYS A 315 2.20 36.93 -7.15
C LYS A 315 0.99 36.36 -6.40
N PRO A 316 0.10 35.58 -7.06
CA PRO A 316 -0.95 34.86 -6.37
C PRO A 316 -0.33 34.03 -5.24
N ALA A 317 -1.03 33.89 -4.10
CA ALA A 317 -0.59 32.98 -3.04
C ALA A 317 -0.30 31.62 -3.66
N GLN A 318 0.68 30.87 -3.12
CA GLN A 318 1.13 29.59 -3.65
C GLN A 318 -0.08 28.68 -3.92
N SER A 319 -0.56 28.70 -5.16
CA SER A 319 -1.81 28.08 -5.52
C SER A 319 -1.50 26.62 -5.82
N ASP A 320 -2.22 25.70 -5.18
CA ASP A 320 -2.15 24.27 -5.49
C ASP A 320 -2.16 24.09 -7.01
N LYS A 321 -1.13 23.43 -7.57
CA LYS A 321 -1.13 23.16 -9.02
C LYS A 321 -2.39 22.38 -9.37
N LYS A 322 -2.95 22.62 -10.55
CA LYS A 322 -4.08 21.83 -11.05
C LYS A 322 -3.52 20.66 -11.84
N ALA A 323 -3.88 19.45 -11.44
CA ALA A 323 -3.56 18.24 -12.18
C ALA A 323 -4.68 17.93 -13.16
N PHE A 324 -4.29 17.37 -14.31
CA PHE A 324 -5.17 16.93 -15.37
C PHE A 324 -4.86 15.48 -15.66
N ALA A 325 -5.90 14.66 -15.82
CA ALA A 325 -5.75 13.29 -16.27
C ALA A 325 -6.68 13.03 -17.45
N LYS A 326 -6.13 12.38 -18.48
CA LYS A 326 -6.89 11.85 -19.61
C LYS A 326 -6.91 10.33 -19.50
N THR A 327 -8.09 9.75 -19.62
CA THR A 327 -8.30 8.30 -19.70
C THR A 327 -8.99 7.98 -21.01
N PHE A 328 -8.53 6.92 -21.67
CA PHE A 328 -9.02 6.50 -22.98
C PHE A 328 -9.78 5.19 -22.84
N TYR A 329 -10.97 5.12 -23.42
CA TYR A 329 -11.85 3.96 -23.38
C TYR A 329 -12.12 3.43 -24.78
N ALA A 330 -12.47 2.14 -24.85
CA ALA A 330 -12.82 1.48 -26.11
C ALA A 330 -14.04 2.09 -26.83
N GLY A 331 -14.86 2.90 -26.16
CA GLY A 331 -16.10 3.40 -26.73
C GLY A 331 -16.59 4.70 -26.10
N PRO A 332 -17.73 5.23 -26.58
CA PRO A 332 -18.37 6.40 -26.01
C PRO A 332 -18.76 6.13 -24.55
N VAL A 333 -18.43 7.07 -23.67
CA VAL A 333 -18.69 6.94 -22.24
C VAL A 333 -20.00 7.65 -21.90
N ASP A 334 -20.93 6.96 -21.25
CA ASP A 334 -22.15 7.55 -20.68
C ASP A 334 -21.82 8.33 -19.41
N HIS A 335 -21.12 7.67 -18.48
CA HIS A 335 -20.63 8.25 -17.23
C HIS A 335 -19.33 7.60 -16.81
N ILE A 336 -18.61 8.27 -15.91
CA ILE A 336 -17.44 7.70 -15.24
C ILE A 336 -17.69 7.48 -13.75
N MET A 337 -16.97 6.52 -13.19
CA MET A 337 -16.74 6.37 -11.76
C MET A 337 -15.27 6.66 -11.47
N ILE A 338 -15.01 7.65 -10.62
CA ILE A 338 -13.67 7.97 -10.12
C ILE A 338 -13.58 7.49 -8.68
N TYR A 339 -12.61 6.64 -8.38
CA TYR A 339 -12.39 6.18 -7.02
C TYR A 339 -11.28 7.00 -6.38
N VAL A 340 -11.57 7.57 -5.22
CA VAL A 340 -10.65 8.42 -4.47
C VAL A 340 -10.35 7.77 -3.14
N GLU A 341 -9.07 7.56 -2.86
CA GLU A 341 -8.60 7.09 -1.55
C GLU A 341 -9.07 8.08 -0.47
N ASN A 342 -9.71 7.55 0.56
CA ASN A 342 -10.15 8.33 1.71
C ASN A 342 -8.93 8.96 2.40
N SER A 343 -9.03 10.25 2.72
CA SER A 343 -7.93 11.02 3.30
C SER A 343 -7.50 10.55 4.68
N LYS A 344 -8.42 9.97 5.43
CA LYS A 344 -8.22 9.50 6.80
C LYS A 344 -8.35 7.98 6.84
N PRO A 345 -7.34 7.26 7.33
CA PRO A 345 -7.48 5.86 7.64
C PRO A 345 -8.56 5.65 8.70
N GLU A 346 -9.35 4.60 8.52
CA GLU A 346 -10.36 4.17 9.48
C GLU A 346 -9.82 2.99 10.29
N SER A 347 -10.15 2.95 11.58
CA SER A 347 -9.79 1.81 12.44
C SER A 347 -10.95 0.82 12.48
N ALA A 348 -10.64 -0.46 12.32
CA ALA A 348 -11.61 -1.53 12.42
C ALA A 348 -11.10 -2.64 13.35
N THR A 349 -12.04 -3.40 13.89
CA THR A 349 -11.76 -4.66 14.60
C THR A 349 -12.69 -5.74 14.06
N LYS A 350 -12.12 -6.86 13.64
CA LYS A 350 -12.87 -7.98 13.07
C LYS A 350 -12.43 -9.30 13.70
N LYS A 351 -13.40 -10.18 13.95
CA LYS A 351 -13.13 -11.52 14.46
C LYS A 351 -12.74 -12.48 13.34
N VAL A 352 -11.66 -13.22 13.55
CA VAL A 352 -11.21 -14.28 12.64
C VAL A 352 -10.85 -15.53 13.44
N THR A 353 -11.30 -16.69 12.98
CA THR A 353 -10.87 -18.00 13.52
C THR A 353 -9.76 -18.56 12.66
N LEU A 354 -8.58 -18.76 13.24
CA LEU A 354 -7.44 -19.37 12.56
C LEU A 354 -7.20 -20.78 13.10
N LYS A 355 -6.87 -21.70 12.20
CA LYS A 355 -6.69 -23.12 12.50
C LYS A 355 -5.21 -23.48 12.36
N LEU A 356 -4.83 -24.59 13.01
CA LEU A 356 -3.53 -25.21 12.80
C LEU A 356 -3.26 -25.52 11.33
N HIS A 357 -1.96 -25.60 10.99
CA HIS A 357 -1.54 -26.08 9.68
C HIS A 357 -2.20 -27.41 9.33
N LYS A 358 -2.50 -27.62 8.04
CA LYS A 358 -3.18 -28.85 7.58
C LYS A 358 -2.39 -30.10 7.99
N ASP A 359 -1.08 -30.08 7.77
CA ASP A 359 -0.18 -31.20 8.05
C ASP A 359 -0.15 -31.55 9.55
N ASP A 360 -0.15 -30.53 10.41
CA ASP A 360 -0.28 -30.71 11.86
C ASP A 360 -1.62 -31.35 12.23
N ARG A 361 -2.73 -30.84 11.66
CA ARG A 361 -4.07 -31.39 11.95
C ARG A 361 -4.19 -32.85 11.54
N GLU A 362 -3.58 -33.25 10.42
CA GLU A 362 -3.59 -34.63 9.96
C GLU A 362 -2.73 -35.53 10.85
N SER A 363 -1.57 -35.03 11.31
CA SER A 363 -0.66 -35.76 12.20
C SER A 363 -1.26 -36.05 13.57
N PHE A 364 -2.19 -35.22 14.05
CA PHE A 364 -2.79 -35.33 15.39
C PHE A 364 -4.18 -35.99 15.41
N ASN A 365 -4.65 -36.58 14.31
CA ASN A 365 -5.98 -37.20 14.21
C ASN A 365 -6.22 -38.36 15.20
N GLU A 366 -5.19 -38.92 15.82
CA GLU A 366 -5.32 -39.96 16.87
C GLU A 366 -5.56 -39.38 18.28
N GLY A 367 -5.52 -38.05 18.46
CA GLY A 367 -5.71 -37.41 19.77
C GLY A 367 -4.48 -37.44 20.69
N TYR A 368 -3.30 -37.70 20.14
CA TYR A 368 -2.01 -37.68 20.81
C TYR A 368 -1.13 -36.55 20.26
N PHE A 369 -0.53 -35.77 21.16
CA PHE A 369 0.19 -34.55 20.81
C PHE A 369 1.59 -34.58 21.41
N VAL A 370 2.58 -34.14 20.65
CA VAL A 370 3.91 -33.91 21.17
C VAL A 370 3.86 -32.73 22.14
N ALA A 371 4.44 -32.90 23.33
CA ALA A 371 4.55 -31.83 24.30
C ALA A 371 5.94 -31.81 24.95
N LYS A 372 6.41 -30.60 25.22
CA LYS A 372 7.64 -30.31 25.93
C LYS A 372 7.33 -29.95 27.37
N ASP A 373 8.11 -30.46 28.32
CA ASP A 373 8.10 -29.97 29.69
C ASP A 373 9.11 -28.81 29.83
N SER A 374 8.60 -27.63 30.20
CA SER A 374 9.44 -26.43 30.39
C SER A 374 10.46 -26.57 31.53
N LYS A 375 10.23 -27.46 32.50
CA LYS A 375 11.12 -27.61 33.67
C LYS A 375 12.40 -28.37 33.33
N ASN A 376 12.30 -29.46 32.56
CA ASN A 376 13.43 -30.33 32.24
C ASN A 376 13.85 -30.27 30.76
N ASN A 377 13.12 -29.52 29.92
CA ASN A 377 13.33 -29.40 28.49
C ASN A 377 13.32 -30.74 27.73
N LYS A 378 12.54 -31.71 28.19
CA LYS A 378 12.33 -33.00 27.52
C LYS A 378 10.95 -33.09 26.90
N TYR A 379 10.83 -33.94 25.90
CA TYR A 379 9.61 -34.18 25.14
C TYR A 379 8.96 -35.50 25.54
N GLY A 380 7.64 -35.49 25.51
CA GLY A 380 6.77 -36.65 25.71
C GLY A 380 5.51 -36.52 24.86
N ILE A 381 4.51 -37.35 25.15
CA ILE A 381 3.22 -37.35 24.46
C ILE A 381 2.11 -37.06 25.46
N VAL A 382 1.20 -36.16 25.10
CA VAL A 382 -0.02 -35.85 25.87
C VAL A 382 -1.28 -36.24 25.12
N ASP A 383 -2.36 -36.49 25.86
CA ASP A 383 -3.71 -36.61 25.29
C ASP A 383 -4.33 -35.24 24.98
N ALA A 384 -5.52 -35.23 24.37
CA ALA A 384 -6.28 -34.00 24.08
C ALA A 384 -6.66 -33.16 25.31
N LYS A 385 -6.63 -33.74 26.51
CA LYS A 385 -6.85 -33.05 27.79
C LYS A 385 -5.55 -32.53 28.39
N GLY A 386 -4.41 -32.78 27.75
CA GLY A 386 -3.08 -32.43 28.21
C GLY A 386 -2.45 -33.43 29.18
N ASN A 387 -3.06 -34.57 29.51
CA ASN A 387 -2.41 -35.52 30.42
C ASN A 387 -1.24 -36.23 29.74
N TRP A 388 -0.13 -36.42 30.45
CA TRP A 388 0.98 -37.22 29.94
C TRP A 388 0.54 -38.67 29.70
N ILE A 389 0.63 -39.10 28.44
CA ILE A 389 0.57 -40.51 28.04
C ILE A 389 1.97 -41.10 28.12
N VAL A 390 2.96 -40.42 27.54
CA VAL A 390 4.38 -40.75 27.68
C VAL A 390 5.07 -39.59 28.38
N ASN A 391 5.72 -39.87 29.52
CA ASN A 391 6.40 -38.85 30.30
C ASN A 391 7.55 -38.19 29.52
N PRO A 392 7.87 -36.92 29.82
CA PRO A 392 8.91 -36.17 29.10
C PRO A 392 10.32 -36.69 29.47
N THR A 393 10.87 -37.58 28.65
CA THR A 393 12.22 -38.16 28.83
C THR A 393 13.10 -38.05 27.58
N TYR A 394 12.54 -37.64 26.44
CA TYR A 394 13.21 -37.64 25.14
C TYR A 394 13.78 -36.26 24.80
N ASP A 395 14.82 -36.23 23.97
CA ASP A 395 15.47 -34.99 23.55
C ASP A 395 14.65 -34.21 22.52
N ASP A 396 13.92 -34.92 21.65
CA ASP A 396 13.00 -34.38 20.64
C ASP A 396 12.02 -35.48 20.20
N ILE A 397 10.82 -35.10 19.77
CA ILE A 397 9.82 -36.00 19.18
C ILE A 397 9.17 -35.26 18.01
N ARG A 398 9.13 -35.89 16.82
CA ARG A 398 8.47 -35.35 15.64
C ARG A 398 7.44 -36.33 15.11
N ALA A 399 6.23 -35.85 14.83
CA ALA A 399 5.22 -36.66 14.17
C ALA A 399 5.60 -36.83 12.68
N GLU A 400 5.55 -38.07 12.19
CA GLU A 400 5.85 -38.38 10.77
C GLU A 400 4.58 -38.73 9.99
N SER A 401 3.68 -39.46 10.65
CA SER A 401 2.37 -39.89 10.14
C SER A 401 1.54 -40.39 11.32
N GLU A 402 0.29 -40.74 11.05
CA GLU A 402 -0.64 -41.29 12.05
C GLU A 402 0.02 -42.42 12.88
N GLY A 403 0.16 -42.17 14.19
CA GLY A 403 0.72 -43.10 15.18
C GLY A 403 2.23 -43.36 15.12
N LYS A 404 2.98 -42.68 14.23
CA LYS A 404 4.44 -42.86 14.06
C LYS A 404 5.20 -41.57 14.33
N PHE A 405 6.26 -41.72 15.11
CA PHE A 405 7.05 -40.60 15.59
C PHE A 405 8.54 -40.87 15.43
N SER A 406 9.28 -39.88 14.94
CA SER A 406 10.73 -39.82 15.05
C SER A 406 11.09 -39.38 16.48
N VAL A 407 11.59 -40.32 17.28
CA VAL A 407 11.94 -40.11 18.69
C VAL A 407 13.45 -40.01 18.82
N TYR A 408 13.93 -38.90 19.39
CA TYR A 408 15.35 -38.64 19.57
C TYR A 408 15.77 -38.84 21.03
N GLN A 409 16.83 -39.62 21.22
CA GLN A 409 17.45 -39.84 22.52
C GLN A 409 18.97 -39.88 22.36
N ASN A 410 19.68 -39.08 23.16
CA ASN A 410 21.12 -38.88 23.04
C ASN A 410 21.54 -38.51 21.60
N ARG A 411 20.76 -37.63 20.95
CA ARG A 411 20.94 -37.21 19.54
C ARG A 411 20.76 -38.31 18.48
N ILE A 412 20.29 -39.50 18.84
CA ILE A 412 19.98 -40.58 17.90
C ILE A 412 18.46 -40.61 17.68
N GLY A 413 18.02 -40.36 16.45
CA GLY A 413 16.62 -40.44 16.04
C GLY A 413 16.24 -41.82 15.56
N ARG A 414 15.12 -42.36 16.03
CA ARG A 414 14.51 -43.60 15.52
C ARG A 414 13.01 -43.42 15.32
N VAL A 415 12.49 -43.92 14.21
CA VAL A 415 11.04 -43.98 13.99
C VAL A 415 10.45 -45.09 14.87
N ARG A 416 9.46 -44.72 15.68
CA ARG A 416 8.77 -45.60 16.63
C ARG A 416 7.26 -45.46 16.49
N LYS A 417 6.53 -46.50 16.87
CA LYS A 417 5.06 -46.45 17.02
C LYS A 417 4.71 -46.08 18.45
N LEU A 418 3.68 -45.25 18.63
CA LEU A 418 3.11 -45.01 19.94
C LEU A 418 2.23 -46.21 20.36
N ASP A 419 2.56 -46.83 21.48
CA ASP A 419 1.69 -47.76 22.20
C ASP A 419 1.05 -46.99 23.36
N ALA A 420 -0.08 -46.34 23.05
CA ALA A 420 -0.78 -45.48 24.00
C ALA A 420 -1.39 -46.26 25.17
N LEU A 421 -1.77 -47.53 24.96
CA LEU A 421 -2.31 -48.40 26.02
C LEU A 421 -1.24 -48.68 27.07
N ASN A 422 -0.03 -49.02 26.63
CA ASN A 422 1.10 -49.27 27.52
C ASN A 422 1.97 -48.04 27.79
N LYS A 423 1.53 -46.85 27.35
CA LYS A 423 2.15 -45.55 27.66
C LYS A 423 3.64 -45.48 27.27
N LYS A 424 4.01 -46.04 26.12
CA LYS A 424 5.40 -46.12 25.66
C LYS A 424 5.53 -46.06 24.14
N PHE A 425 6.76 -45.86 23.67
CA PHE A 425 7.10 -46.07 22.27
C PHE A 425 7.62 -47.49 22.03
N VAL A 426 7.30 -48.06 20.87
CA VAL A 426 7.76 -49.39 20.41
C VAL A 426 8.54 -49.22 19.11
N ASP A 427 9.71 -49.85 19.01
CA ASP A 427 10.51 -49.83 17.79
C ASP A 427 9.76 -50.58 16.67
N LEU A 428 9.82 -50.06 15.44
CA LEU A 428 9.14 -50.65 14.29
C LEU A 428 9.88 -51.87 13.68
N ARG A 429 10.97 -52.32 14.31
CA ARG A 429 11.89 -53.34 13.76
C ARG A 429 11.88 -54.68 14.51
N ASP A 430 10.95 -54.87 15.44
CA ASP A 430 10.82 -56.11 16.22
C ASP A 430 9.65 -56.97 15.73
#